data_AF-A0A6P2AX53-F1
#
_entry.id   AF-A0A6P2AX53-F1
#
_cell.length_a   1.000
_cell.length_b   1.000
_cell.length_c   1.000
_cell.angle_alpha   90.00
_cell.angle_beta   90.00
_cell.angle_gamma   90.00
#
_symmetry.space_group_name_H-M   'P 1'
#
loop_
_entity.id
_entity.type
_entity.pdbx_description
1 polymer ?
#
loop_
_entity_poly.entity_id
_entity_poly.type
_entity_poly.pdbx_seq_one_letter_code
_entity_poly.pdbx_strand_id
1 'polypeptide(L)'
;MAEFAFASQINTAEQLTVRVKTNPGLLAQGELESLHINGVGLVMRQDLRLEQMQLQMTGIRVKPLKALLGNIELAQPSHGRGCMVLTDRDFHGAFHSPDLGDRLTALGHTLTSIHTHLQPEGTLAITFTGEGLPATTWQFLPIINPHQGVILTPQTAIPPALQSLEALLRSQGEAVFNLRRFELKGLKFAIAGLTVQQGVVTLEAIAAMTQFPA
;
A
#
# COMPACT_ATOMS: atom_id res chain seq x y z
N MET A 1 22.30 4.23 -7.87
CA MET A 1 22.09 4.15 -6.40
C MET A 1 20.62 4.25 -6.03
N ALA A 2 19.83 5.23 -6.50
CA ALA A 2 18.38 5.28 -6.23
C ALA A 2 17.64 4.02 -6.71
N GLU A 3 18.02 3.47 -7.87
CA GLU A 3 17.49 2.20 -8.38
C GLU A 3 17.79 1.03 -7.44
N PHE A 4 19.06 0.85 -7.05
CA PHE A 4 19.47 -0.19 -6.10
C PHE A 4 18.80 -0.05 -4.73
N ALA A 5 18.59 1.17 -4.26
CA ALA A 5 18.03 1.44 -2.95
C ALA A 5 16.50 1.26 -2.90
N PHE A 6 15.81 1.46 -4.03
CA PHE A 6 14.41 1.06 -4.16
C PHE A 6 14.27 -0.46 -4.39
N ALA A 7 15.09 -1.04 -5.27
CA ALA A 7 15.12 -2.47 -5.53
C ALA A 7 15.47 -3.28 -4.28
N SER A 8 16.29 -2.75 -3.36
CA SER A 8 16.59 -3.40 -2.09
C SER A 8 15.31 -3.65 -1.28
N GLN A 9 14.29 -2.81 -1.39
CA GLN A 9 13.06 -2.93 -0.61
C GLN A 9 12.05 -3.94 -1.17
N ILE A 10 12.33 -4.47 -2.35
CA ILE A 10 11.46 -5.40 -3.08
C ILE A 10 12.01 -6.81 -2.97
N ASN A 11 11.17 -7.76 -2.55
CA ASN A 11 11.50 -9.19 -2.58
C ASN A 11 11.52 -9.71 -4.02
N THR A 12 10.52 -9.36 -4.81
CA THR A 12 10.38 -9.79 -6.20
C THR A 12 9.57 -8.76 -6.99
N ALA A 13 9.92 -8.57 -8.25
CA ALA A 13 9.16 -7.77 -9.21
C ALA A 13 9.16 -8.48 -10.55
N GLU A 14 8.05 -8.45 -11.28
CA GLU A 14 8.03 -8.87 -12.68
C GLU A 14 8.75 -7.83 -13.55
N GLN A 15 8.49 -6.55 -13.28
CA GLN A 15 9.18 -5.43 -13.89
C GLN A 15 9.42 -4.33 -12.86
N LEU A 16 10.60 -3.74 -12.90
CA LEU A 16 10.94 -2.54 -12.14
C LEU A 16 11.76 -1.61 -13.02
N THR A 17 11.33 -0.37 -13.13
CA THR A 17 12.05 0.70 -13.84
C THR A 17 12.17 1.90 -12.92
N VAL A 18 13.41 2.30 -12.63
CA VAL A 18 13.70 3.54 -11.90
C VAL A 18 14.42 4.49 -12.84
N ARG A 19 13.83 5.66 -13.08
CA ARG A 19 14.41 6.71 -13.93
C ARG A 19 14.68 7.95 -13.10
N VAL A 20 15.93 8.39 -13.14
CA VAL A 20 16.36 9.65 -12.54
C VAL A 20 16.72 10.60 -13.67
N LYS A 21 16.08 11.76 -13.71
CA LYS A 21 16.43 12.83 -14.64
C LYS A 21 17.22 13.90 -13.90
N THR A 22 18.40 14.21 -14.40
CA THR A 22 19.26 15.25 -13.84
C THR A 22 20.33 15.71 -14.83
N ASN A 23 21.00 16.83 -14.55
CA ASN A 23 22.16 17.31 -15.28
C ASN A 23 23.19 17.95 -14.32
N PRO A 24 24.47 18.08 -14.72
CA PRO A 24 25.53 18.59 -13.84
C PRO A 24 25.25 19.99 -13.26
N GLY A 25 24.61 20.87 -14.03
CA GLY A 25 24.26 22.22 -13.59
C GLY A 25 23.21 22.21 -12.47
N LEU A 26 22.14 21.44 -12.62
CA LEU A 26 21.11 21.27 -11.61
C LEU A 26 21.66 20.58 -10.35
N LEU A 27 22.47 19.52 -10.50
CA LEU A 27 23.10 18.85 -9.36
C LEU A 27 24.02 19.78 -8.57
N ALA A 28 24.81 20.61 -9.27
CA ALA A 28 25.66 21.62 -8.63
C ALA A 28 24.86 22.66 -7.85
N GLN A 29 23.60 22.92 -8.25
CA GLN A 29 22.65 23.78 -7.55
C GLN A 29 21.85 23.05 -6.44
N GLY A 30 22.13 21.76 -6.24
CA GLY A 30 21.43 20.93 -5.26
C GLY A 30 20.04 20.51 -5.71
N GLU A 31 19.85 20.30 -7.01
CA GLU A 31 18.57 19.92 -7.58
C GLU A 31 18.66 18.66 -8.44
N LEU A 32 17.68 17.79 -8.27
CA LEU A 32 17.41 16.62 -9.08
C LEU A 32 16.04 16.81 -9.72
N GLU A 33 16.02 16.82 -11.06
CA GLU A 33 14.84 17.26 -11.83
C GLU A 33 13.64 16.36 -11.58
N SER A 34 13.81 15.05 -11.74
CA SER A 34 12.74 14.09 -11.43
C SER A 34 13.23 12.68 -11.07
N LEU A 35 12.39 11.98 -10.32
CA LEU A 35 12.48 10.55 -10.02
C LEU A 35 11.16 9.91 -10.42
N HIS A 36 11.23 8.89 -11.28
CA HIS A 36 10.09 8.09 -11.71
C HIS A 36 10.36 6.64 -11.36
N ILE A 37 9.42 5.98 -10.70
CA ILE A 37 9.48 4.55 -10.38
C ILE A 37 8.23 3.89 -10.93
N ASN A 38 8.40 2.90 -11.79
CA ASN A 38 7.31 2.08 -12.29
C ASN A 38 7.61 0.63 -11.95
N GLY A 39 6.63 -0.06 -11.38
CA GLY A 39 6.75 -1.47 -11.03
C GLY A 39 5.49 -2.24 -11.35
N VAL A 40 5.67 -3.52 -11.71
CA VAL A 40 4.61 -4.49 -12.01
C VAL A 40 4.89 -5.78 -11.24
N GLY A 41 3.85 -6.39 -10.68
CA GLY A 41 3.93 -7.63 -9.91
C GLY A 41 4.89 -7.50 -8.72
N LEU A 42 4.79 -6.39 -7.98
CA LEU A 42 5.69 -6.08 -6.88
C LEU A 42 5.32 -6.89 -5.64
N VAL A 43 6.31 -7.56 -5.05
CA VAL A 43 6.22 -8.18 -3.73
C VAL A 43 7.21 -7.48 -2.81
N MET A 44 6.72 -6.77 -1.80
CA MET A 44 7.55 -6.02 -0.84
C MET A 44 8.08 -6.94 0.26
N ARG A 45 9.13 -6.52 0.98
CA ARG A 45 9.71 -7.30 2.10
C ARG A 45 8.73 -7.68 3.22
N GLN A 46 7.63 -6.95 3.36
CA GLN A 46 6.59 -7.20 4.38
C GLN A 46 5.41 -8.04 3.84
N ASP A 47 5.63 -8.76 2.73
CA ASP A 47 4.69 -9.61 1.99
C ASP A 47 3.45 -8.89 1.42
N LEU A 48 3.52 -7.56 1.31
CA LEU A 48 2.52 -6.83 0.55
C LEU A 48 2.78 -6.99 -0.95
N ARG A 49 1.72 -7.36 -1.67
CA ARG A 49 1.72 -7.46 -3.12
C ARG A 49 1.00 -6.27 -3.74
N LEU A 50 1.56 -5.73 -4.80
CA LEU A 50 0.91 -4.77 -5.68
C LEU A 50 0.97 -5.29 -7.11
N GLU A 51 -0.17 -5.22 -7.80
CA GLU A 51 -0.21 -5.49 -9.23
C GLU A 51 0.62 -4.44 -9.99
N GLN A 52 0.45 -3.16 -9.66
CA GLN A 52 1.23 -2.07 -10.25
C GLN A 52 1.50 -0.94 -9.26
N MET A 53 2.63 -0.26 -9.45
CA MET A 53 2.91 1.01 -8.79
C MET A 53 3.58 1.96 -9.78
N GLN A 54 3.14 3.21 -9.77
CA GLN A 54 3.80 4.34 -10.41
C GLN A 54 4.04 5.41 -9.36
N LEU A 55 5.28 5.90 -9.25
CA LEU A 55 5.66 7.02 -8.39
C LEU A 55 6.37 8.06 -9.24
N GLN A 56 5.93 9.30 -9.14
CA GLN A 56 6.54 10.44 -9.80
C GLN A 56 6.84 11.54 -8.78
N MET A 57 8.09 11.99 -8.77
CA MET A 57 8.57 13.09 -7.94
C MET A 57 9.35 14.07 -8.80
N THR A 58 9.23 15.37 -8.53
CA THR A 58 9.87 16.44 -9.31
C THR A 58 10.45 17.51 -8.38
N GLY A 59 11.47 18.23 -8.84
CA GLY A 59 12.06 19.35 -8.06
C GLY A 59 12.67 18.88 -6.74
N ILE A 60 13.37 17.75 -6.76
CA ILE A 60 13.93 17.13 -5.57
C ILE A 60 15.20 17.89 -5.17
N ARG A 61 15.21 18.45 -3.95
CA ARG A 61 16.38 19.17 -3.43
C ARG A 61 17.36 18.19 -2.77
N VAL A 62 18.61 18.21 -3.19
CA VAL A 62 19.68 17.32 -2.74
C VAL A 62 20.89 18.09 -2.24
N LYS A 63 21.74 17.45 -1.42
CA LYS A 63 22.99 18.05 -0.93
C LYS A 63 24.04 18.07 -2.06
N PRO A 64 24.43 19.25 -2.60
CA PRO A 64 25.23 19.34 -3.83
C PRO A 64 26.56 18.60 -3.74
N LEU A 65 27.35 18.87 -2.69
CA LEU A 65 28.68 18.29 -2.50
C LEU A 65 28.64 16.76 -2.42
N LYS A 66 27.62 16.19 -1.76
CA LYS A 66 27.47 14.74 -1.67
C LYS A 66 26.98 14.15 -3.00
N ALA A 67 26.03 14.80 -3.67
CA ALA A 67 25.48 14.34 -4.93
C ALA A 67 26.54 14.29 -6.05
N LEU A 68 27.45 15.26 -6.10
CA LEU A 68 28.59 15.27 -7.03
C LEU A 68 29.55 14.11 -6.81
N LEU A 69 29.64 13.60 -5.58
CA LEU A 69 30.43 12.42 -5.22
C LEU A 69 29.64 11.10 -5.40
N GLY A 70 28.46 11.15 -6.03
CA GLY A 70 27.59 9.99 -6.23
C GLY A 70 26.69 9.64 -5.04
N ASN A 71 26.83 10.35 -3.92
CA ASN A 71 26.06 10.14 -2.69
C ASN A 71 24.84 11.07 -2.68
N ILE A 72 23.76 10.64 -3.32
CA ILE A 72 22.54 11.43 -3.41
C ILE A 72 21.82 11.40 -2.05
N GLU A 73 21.72 12.56 -1.40
CA GLU A 73 21.03 12.74 -0.13
C GLU A 73 20.10 13.95 -0.22
N LEU A 74 18.88 13.84 0.32
CA LEU A 74 17.94 14.95 0.35
C LEU A 74 18.46 16.12 1.21
N ALA A 75 18.23 17.34 0.72
CA ALA A 75 18.44 18.56 1.51
C ALA A 75 17.22 18.90 2.37
N GLN A 76 16.03 18.46 1.95
CA GLN A 76 14.74 18.65 2.62
C GLN A 76 13.76 17.55 2.18
N PRO A 77 12.63 17.34 2.89
CA PRO A 77 11.57 16.48 2.41
C PRO A 77 11.08 16.88 1.00
N SER A 78 10.74 15.90 0.18
CA SER A 78 10.22 16.08 -1.17
C SER A 78 8.87 15.38 -1.31
N HIS A 79 8.05 15.85 -2.24
CA HIS A 79 6.71 15.33 -2.47
C HIS A 79 6.53 14.91 -3.91
N GLY A 80 5.58 14.01 -4.14
CA GLY A 80 5.23 13.50 -5.45
C GLY A 80 3.85 12.89 -5.47
N ARG A 81 3.56 12.19 -6.57
CA ARG A 81 2.30 11.48 -6.78
C ARG A 81 2.58 10.00 -6.96
N GLY A 82 1.76 9.17 -6.32
CA GLY A 82 1.74 7.72 -6.45
C GLY A 82 0.42 7.26 -7.06
N CYS A 83 0.47 6.21 -7.87
CA CYS A 83 -0.68 5.44 -8.29
C CYS A 83 -0.37 3.96 -8.05
N MET A 84 -1.23 3.27 -7.30
CA MET A 84 -1.07 1.86 -6.95
C MET A 84 -2.30 1.10 -7.41
N VAL A 85 -2.10 -0.09 -7.96
CA VAL A 85 -3.16 -1.01 -8.31
C VAL A 85 -3.06 -2.24 -7.43
N LEU A 86 -4.15 -2.57 -6.75
CA LEU A 86 -4.33 -3.81 -6.02
C LEU A 86 -5.45 -4.63 -6.67
N THR A 87 -5.40 -5.94 -6.51
CA THR A 87 -6.36 -6.91 -7.03
C THR A 87 -6.91 -7.77 -5.90
N ASP A 88 -7.94 -8.56 -6.19
CA ASP A 88 -8.43 -9.59 -5.26
C ASP A 88 -7.32 -10.51 -4.73
N ARG A 89 -6.28 -10.78 -5.54
CA ARG A 89 -5.14 -11.58 -5.11
C ARG A 89 -4.38 -10.95 -3.95
N ASP A 90 -4.26 -9.62 -3.95
CA ASP A 90 -3.54 -8.89 -2.91
C ASP A 90 -4.32 -8.90 -1.60
N PHE A 91 -5.64 -8.73 -1.66
CA PHE A 91 -6.53 -8.90 -0.52
C PHE A 91 -6.53 -10.35 -0.03
N HIS A 92 -6.61 -11.33 -0.94
CA HIS A 92 -6.55 -12.74 -0.58
C HIS A 92 -5.28 -13.06 0.22
N GLY A 93 -4.10 -12.61 -0.24
CA GLY A 93 -2.84 -12.80 0.48
C GLY A 93 -2.84 -12.16 1.86
N ALA A 94 -3.35 -10.93 2.00
CA ALA A 94 -3.43 -10.25 3.29
C ALA A 94 -4.34 -10.97 4.30
N PHE A 95 -5.47 -11.53 3.83
CA PHE A 95 -6.43 -12.26 4.66
C PHE A 95 -6.03 -13.72 4.94
N HIS A 96 -4.98 -14.23 4.30
CA HIS A 96 -4.37 -15.54 4.61
C HIS A 96 -3.02 -15.42 5.30
N SER A 97 -2.70 -14.23 5.83
CA SER A 97 -1.44 -14.02 6.55
C SER A 97 -1.44 -14.71 7.93
N PRO A 98 -0.29 -15.25 8.39
CA PRO A 98 -0.18 -15.87 9.72
C PRO A 98 -0.62 -14.93 10.86
N ASP A 99 -0.27 -13.65 10.78
CA ASP A 99 -0.67 -12.61 11.75
C ASP A 99 -2.19 -12.55 11.96
N LEU A 100 -2.98 -12.61 10.87
CA LEU A 100 -4.43 -12.61 11.00
C LEU A 100 -4.92 -13.89 11.67
N GLY A 101 -4.32 -15.05 11.35
CA GLY A 101 -4.64 -16.33 11.98
C GLY A 101 -4.40 -16.33 13.49
N ASP A 102 -3.27 -15.78 13.93
CA ASP A 102 -2.93 -15.64 15.35
C ASP A 102 -3.92 -14.70 16.06
N ARG A 103 -4.26 -13.57 15.42
CA ARG A 103 -5.23 -12.60 15.96
C ARG A 103 -6.65 -13.16 16.02
N LEU A 104 -7.07 -13.97 15.04
CA LEU A 104 -8.36 -14.68 15.07
C LEU A 104 -8.41 -15.67 16.23
N THR A 105 -7.36 -16.46 16.40
CA THR A 105 -7.24 -17.44 17.48
C THR A 105 -7.26 -16.76 18.85
N ALA A 106 -6.57 -15.62 19.00
CA ALA A 106 -6.59 -14.83 20.23
C ALA A 106 -7.99 -14.27 20.58
N LEU A 107 -8.87 -14.09 19.58
CA LEU A 107 -10.28 -13.72 19.78
C LEU A 107 -11.20 -14.94 20.02
N GLY A 108 -10.66 -16.16 20.04
CA GLY A 108 -11.44 -17.39 20.19
C GLY A 108 -12.19 -17.79 18.93
N HIS A 109 -11.77 -17.32 17.75
CA HIS A 109 -12.37 -17.67 16.47
C HIS A 109 -11.42 -18.53 15.62
N THR A 110 -11.96 -19.59 15.03
CA THR A 110 -11.26 -20.38 14.02
C THR A 110 -12.09 -20.37 12.74
N LEU A 111 -11.56 -19.69 11.73
CA LEU A 111 -12.18 -19.65 10.41
C LEU A 111 -11.70 -20.84 9.57
N THR A 112 -12.64 -21.55 8.97
CA THR A 112 -12.37 -22.65 8.02
C THR A 112 -12.10 -22.11 6.63
N SER A 113 -12.78 -21.02 6.25
CA SER A 113 -12.58 -20.34 4.97
C SER A 113 -12.72 -18.83 5.15
N ILE A 114 -11.93 -18.07 4.37
CA ILE A 114 -12.07 -16.64 4.24
C ILE A 114 -11.73 -16.23 2.81
N HIS A 115 -12.62 -15.50 2.16
CA HIS A 115 -12.49 -15.03 0.80
C HIS A 115 -12.82 -13.56 0.73
N THR A 116 -12.09 -12.84 -0.10
CA THR A 116 -12.28 -11.43 -0.35
C THR A 116 -12.59 -11.21 -1.83
N HIS A 117 -13.45 -10.23 -2.10
CA HIS A 117 -13.78 -9.85 -3.47
C HIS A 117 -14.09 -8.36 -3.54
N LEU A 118 -13.44 -7.66 -4.46
CA LEU A 118 -13.72 -6.28 -4.84
C LEU A 118 -14.89 -6.28 -5.83
N GLN A 119 -15.98 -5.64 -5.44
CA GLN A 119 -17.24 -5.70 -6.17
C GLN A 119 -17.42 -4.48 -7.09
N PRO A 120 -18.17 -4.59 -8.20
CA PRO A 120 -18.39 -3.49 -9.13
C PRO A 120 -19.13 -2.28 -8.52
N GLU A 121 -19.90 -2.49 -7.46
CA GLU A 121 -20.55 -1.43 -6.67
C GLU A 121 -19.59 -0.62 -5.77
N GLY A 122 -18.30 -0.94 -5.80
CA GLY A 122 -17.25 -0.20 -5.11
C GLY A 122 -16.94 -0.70 -3.69
N THR A 123 -17.50 -1.85 -3.29
CA THR A 123 -17.32 -2.44 -1.96
C THR A 123 -16.29 -3.56 -1.94
N LEU A 124 -15.73 -3.81 -0.76
CA LEU A 124 -15.00 -5.04 -0.44
C LEU A 124 -15.97 -6.00 0.25
N ALA A 125 -16.22 -7.16 -0.37
CA ALA A 125 -16.90 -8.27 0.27
C ALA A 125 -15.89 -9.18 0.97
N ILE A 126 -16.19 -9.58 2.22
CA ILE A 126 -15.45 -10.57 2.99
C ILE A 126 -16.41 -11.69 3.32
N THR A 127 -16.20 -12.86 2.73
CA THR A 127 -17.01 -14.06 2.96
C THR A 127 -16.21 -15.05 3.78
N PHE A 128 -16.77 -15.56 4.87
CA PHE A 128 -16.08 -16.51 5.73
C PHE A 128 -17.02 -17.54 6.33
N THR A 129 -16.44 -18.67 6.72
CA THR A 129 -17.07 -19.73 7.51
C THR A 129 -16.15 -20.08 8.67
N GLY A 130 -16.69 -20.49 9.81
CA GLY A 130 -15.88 -20.89 10.95
C GLY A 130 -16.63 -21.82 11.88
N GLU A 131 -15.92 -22.34 12.87
CA GLU A 131 -16.52 -23.20 13.89
C GLU A 131 -17.59 -22.42 14.67
N GLY A 132 -18.83 -22.94 14.69
CA GLY A 132 -19.97 -22.26 15.34
C GLY A 132 -20.46 -21.00 14.62
N LEU A 133 -19.94 -20.69 13.42
CA LEU A 133 -20.33 -19.51 12.64
C LEU A 133 -21.03 -19.93 11.34
N PRO A 134 -22.19 -19.35 10.98
CA PRO A 134 -22.78 -19.57 9.67
C PRO A 134 -21.90 -18.97 8.58
N ALA A 135 -22.05 -19.46 7.35
CA ALA A 135 -21.47 -18.82 6.18
C ALA A 135 -21.98 -17.37 6.11
N THR A 136 -21.05 -16.42 6.23
CA THR A 136 -21.37 -15.00 6.40
C THR A 136 -20.60 -14.19 5.38
N THR A 137 -21.26 -13.22 4.77
CA THR A 137 -20.64 -12.22 3.90
C THR A 137 -20.86 -10.84 4.52
N TRP A 138 -19.77 -10.13 4.77
CA TRP A 138 -19.81 -8.72 5.16
C TRP A 138 -19.31 -7.85 4.03
N GLN A 139 -20.01 -6.74 3.79
CA GLN A 139 -19.64 -5.78 2.77
C GLN A 139 -19.18 -4.49 3.43
N PHE A 140 -18.10 -3.92 2.89
CA PHE A 140 -17.51 -2.67 3.37
C PHE A 140 -17.34 -1.69 2.24
N LEU A 141 -17.78 -0.45 2.45
CA LEU A 141 -17.50 0.65 1.54
C LEU A 141 -16.21 1.36 2.00
N PRO A 142 -15.14 1.35 1.19
CA PRO A 142 -13.93 2.08 1.49
C PRO A 142 -14.12 3.59 1.24
N ILE A 143 -13.76 4.40 2.22
CA ILE A 143 -13.92 5.86 2.19
C ILE A 143 -12.61 6.51 2.64
N ILE A 144 -12.18 7.56 1.95
CA ILE A 144 -11.01 8.34 2.36
C ILE A 144 -11.40 9.24 3.53
N ASN A 145 -10.70 9.03 4.65
CA ASN A 145 -10.74 9.88 5.83
C ASN A 145 -9.46 10.74 5.91
N PRO A 146 -9.56 12.06 6.13
CA PRO A 146 -8.41 12.96 6.17
C PRO A 146 -7.33 12.63 7.20
N HIS A 147 -7.68 11.94 8.29
CA HIS A 147 -6.77 11.65 9.40
C HIS A 147 -6.35 10.19 9.45
N GLN A 148 -7.20 9.28 8.99
CA GLN A 148 -7.01 7.84 9.14
C GLN A 148 -6.66 7.13 7.83
N GLY A 149 -6.65 7.86 6.71
CA GLY A 149 -6.52 7.29 5.37
C GLY A 149 -7.81 6.59 4.96
N VAL A 150 -7.72 5.46 4.27
CA VAL A 150 -8.92 4.70 3.87
C VAL A 150 -9.51 3.97 5.08
N ILE A 151 -10.75 4.26 5.42
CA ILE A 151 -11.54 3.54 6.42
C ILE A 151 -12.59 2.68 5.71
N LEU A 152 -12.97 1.57 6.33
CA LEU A 152 -13.99 0.67 5.79
C LEU A 152 -15.30 0.87 6.55
N THR A 153 -16.38 1.20 5.85
CA THR A 153 -17.70 1.41 6.47
C THR A 153 -18.59 0.20 6.23
N PRO A 154 -19.06 -0.52 7.27
CA PRO A 154 -19.95 -1.67 7.10
C PRO A 154 -21.22 -1.30 6.34
N GLN A 155 -21.59 -2.11 5.35
CA GLN A 155 -22.84 -1.99 4.57
C GLN A 155 -23.85 -3.07 4.96
N THR A 156 -23.40 -4.12 5.65
CA THR A 156 -24.23 -5.20 6.17
C THR A 156 -24.40 -5.07 7.69
N ALA A 157 -25.55 -5.48 8.22
CA ALA A 157 -25.77 -5.51 9.67
C ALA A 157 -24.84 -6.53 10.34
N ILE A 158 -24.15 -6.09 11.39
CA ILE A 158 -23.18 -6.91 12.13
C ILE A 158 -23.82 -7.33 13.47
N PRO A 159 -23.95 -8.63 13.75
CA PRO A 159 -24.45 -9.10 15.03
C PRO A 159 -23.57 -8.58 16.19
N PRO A 160 -24.15 -8.12 17.31
CA PRO A 160 -23.37 -7.63 18.45
C PRO A 160 -22.30 -8.62 18.96
N ALA A 161 -22.61 -9.93 18.91
CA ALA A 161 -21.70 -10.99 19.31
C ALA A 161 -20.45 -11.11 18.40
N LEU A 162 -20.46 -10.53 17.20
CA LEU A 162 -19.37 -10.63 16.21
C LEU A 162 -18.63 -9.30 15.99
N GLN A 163 -18.87 -8.28 16.82
CA GLN A 163 -18.24 -6.96 16.65
C GLN A 163 -16.70 -7.02 16.72
N SER A 164 -16.14 -7.83 17.62
CA SER A 164 -14.68 -7.97 17.72
C SER A 164 -14.07 -8.62 16.47
N LEU A 165 -14.76 -9.62 15.91
CA LEU A 165 -14.35 -10.27 14.66
C LEU A 165 -14.48 -9.31 13.48
N GLU A 166 -15.57 -8.57 13.39
CA GLU A 166 -15.75 -7.51 12.38
C GLU A 166 -14.64 -6.48 12.46
N ALA A 167 -14.36 -5.93 13.64
CA ALA A 167 -13.32 -4.93 13.82
C ALA A 167 -11.94 -5.46 13.38
N LEU A 168 -11.65 -6.73 13.67
CA LEU A 168 -10.43 -7.39 13.21
C LEU A 168 -10.37 -7.48 11.68
N LEU A 169 -11.37 -8.06 11.03
CA LEU A 169 -11.40 -8.23 9.57
C LEU A 169 -11.41 -6.89 8.84
N ARG A 170 -12.16 -5.91 9.37
CA ARG A 170 -12.19 -4.54 8.88
C ARG A 170 -10.80 -3.89 8.97
N SER A 171 -10.15 -3.97 10.13
CA SER A 171 -8.80 -3.41 10.32
C SER A 171 -7.78 -4.03 9.36
N GLN A 172 -7.94 -5.32 9.03
CA GLN A 172 -7.10 -6.01 8.07
C GLN A 172 -7.31 -5.46 6.66
N GLY A 173 -8.57 -5.28 6.24
CA GLY A 173 -8.88 -4.65 4.95
C GLY A 173 -8.36 -3.21 4.87
N GLU A 174 -8.58 -2.41 5.91
CA GLU A 174 -8.04 -1.04 6.02
C GLU A 174 -6.51 -1.01 5.90
N ALA A 175 -5.80 -1.99 6.47
CA ALA A 175 -4.34 -2.07 6.36
C ALA A 175 -3.88 -2.27 4.90
N VAL A 176 -4.63 -3.03 4.10
CA VAL A 176 -4.36 -3.22 2.66
C VAL A 176 -4.60 -1.94 1.88
N PHE A 177 -5.78 -1.31 2.03
CA PHE A 177 -6.11 -0.05 1.33
C PHE A 177 -5.17 1.09 1.69
N ASN A 178 -4.71 1.15 2.94
CA ASN A 178 -3.76 2.18 3.39
C ASN A 178 -2.31 1.84 3.07
N LEU A 179 -2.04 0.70 2.42
CA LEU A 179 -0.69 0.29 2.10
C LEU A 179 0.21 0.27 3.36
N ARG A 180 -0.32 -0.09 4.53
CA ARG A 180 0.43 0.01 5.80
C ARG A 180 1.65 -0.91 5.81
N ARG A 181 1.57 -2.02 5.09
CA ARG A 181 2.69 -2.96 4.89
C ARG A 181 3.58 -2.57 3.70
N PHE A 182 3.34 -1.42 3.08
CA PHE A 182 4.12 -0.82 1.99
C PHE A 182 5.10 0.25 2.48
N GLU A 183 5.07 0.64 3.75
CA GLU A 183 5.90 1.75 4.24
C GLU A 183 7.38 1.44 4.02
N LEU A 184 7.94 2.07 2.99
CA LEU A 184 9.36 2.07 2.71
C LEU A 184 10.01 3.09 3.63
N LYS A 185 11.14 2.73 4.23
CA LYS A 185 11.85 3.63 5.11
C LYS A 185 12.19 4.92 4.35
N GLY A 186 11.60 6.04 4.78
CA GLY A 186 11.81 7.34 4.13
C GLY A 186 10.79 7.73 3.07
N LEU A 187 9.82 6.88 2.74
CA LEU A 187 8.75 7.18 1.78
C LEU A 187 7.39 6.80 2.38
N LYS A 188 6.49 7.78 2.46
CA LYS A 188 5.12 7.60 2.94
C LYS A 188 4.13 7.94 1.85
N PHE A 189 2.97 7.29 1.89
CA PHE A 189 1.88 7.53 0.96
C PHE A 189 0.64 7.97 1.75
N ALA A 190 0.07 9.10 1.37
CA ALA A 190 -1.23 9.55 1.83
C ALA A 190 -2.24 9.34 0.71
N ILE A 191 -3.20 8.43 0.89
CA ILE A 191 -4.22 8.13 -0.11
C ILE A 191 -5.11 9.37 -0.30
N ALA A 192 -5.20 9.84 -1.54
CA ALA A 192 -5.93 11.03 -1.95
C ALA A 192 -7.05 10.72 -2.97
N GLY A 193 -6.97 9.57 -3.64
CA GLY A 193 -8.00 9.06 -4.53
C GLY A 193 -8.11 7.55 -4.42
N LEU A 194 -9.32 7.05 -4.61
CA LEU A 194 -9.65 5.64 -4.48
C LEU A 194 -10.78 5.32 -5.47
N THR A 195 -10.58 4.31 -6.31
CA THR A 195 -11.61 3.77 -7.20
C THR A 195 -11.59 2.26 -7.10
N VAL A 196 -12.71 1.67 -6.66
CA VAL A 196 -12.91 0.23 -6.64
C VAL A 196 -13.76 -0.17 -7.84
N GLN A 197 -13.31 -1.21 -8.53
CA GLN A 197 -13.99 -1.86 -9.65
C GLN A 197 -13.96 -3.37 -9.42
N GLN A 198 -14.62 -4.13 -10.30
CA GLN A 198 -14.65 -5.58 -10.18
C GLN A 198 -13.22 -6.17 -10.16
N GLY A 199 -12.85 -6.77 -9.03
CA GLY A 199 -11.57 -7.44 -8.80
C GLY A 199 -10.34 -6.53 -8.69
N VAL A 200 -10.50 -5.20 -8.78
CA VAL A 200 -9.39 -4.23 -8.86
C VAL A 200 -9.70 -2.97 -8.06
N VAL A 201 -8.70 -2.43 -7.38
CA VAL A 201 -8.73 -1.08 -6.82
C VAL A 201 -7.53 -0.28 -7.28
N THR A 202 -7.79 0.96 -7.69
CA THR A 202 -6.77 1.97 -7.98
C THR A 202 -6.73 2.99 -6.85
N LEU A 203 -5.53 3.20 -6.30
CA LEU A 203 -5.23 4.15 -5.24
C LEU A 203 -4.35 5.26 -5.79
N GLU A 204 -4.82 6.49 -5.72
CA GLU A 204 -4.00 7.67 -5.95
C GLU A 204 -3.49 8.19 -4.61
N ALA A 205 -2.21 8.54 -4.53
CA ALA A 205 -1.60 9.00 -3.29
C ALA A 205 -0.69 10.21 -3.50
N ILE A 206 -0.57 11.02 -2.46
CA ILE A 206 0.52 11.97 -2.30
C ILE A 206 1.68 11.21 -1.64
N ALA A 207 2.80 11.15 -2.34
CA ALA A 207 4.02 10.56 -1.81
C ALA A 207 4.85 11.63 -1.10
N ALA A 208 5.35 11.32 0.09
CA ALA A 208 6.25 12.18 0.86
C ALA A 208 7.55 11.41 1.15
N MET A 209 8.67 11.95 0.67
CA MET A 209 9.99 11.35 0.82
C MET A 209 10.85 12.20 1.74
N THR A 210 11.29 11.63 2.88
CA THR A 210 12.18 12.29 3.85
C THR A 210 13.63 11.84 3.71
N GLN A 211 13.86 10.69 3.09
CA GLN A 211 15.15 10.19 2.63
C GLN A 211 14.91 9.24 1.46
N PHE A 212 15.92 9.03 0.61
CA PHE A 212 15.81 8.00 -0.42
C PHE A 212 15.59 6.64 0.25
N PRO A 213 14.65 5.81 -0.25
CA PRO A 213 14.45 4.45 0.26
C PRO A 213 15.78 3.69 0.25
N ALA A 214 16.11 2.97 1.32
CA ALA A 214 17.39 2.25 1.48
C ALA A 214 17.19 0.89 2.14
#